data_AF-A0A538U6V3-F1
#
_entry.id   AF-A0A538U6V3-F1
#
_cell.length_a   1.000
_cell.length_b   1.000
_cell.length_c   1.000
_cell.angle_alpha   90.00
_cell.angle_beta   90.00
_cell.angle_gamma   90.00
#
_symmetry.space_group_name_H-M   'P 1'
#
loop_
_entity.id
_entity.type
_entity.pdbx_description
1 polymer ?
#
loop_
_entity_poly.entity_id
_entity_poly.type
_entity_poly.pdbx_seq_one_letter_code
_entity_poly.pdbx_strand_id
1 'polypeptide(L)'
;MPEMASIVQRVLEDLGIGERLSPLVLVIGHGSISLNNPHESAHDCGACGGGRGGPNARAFAQMANDPRVRGRLAAEGFPIDDATW
;
A
#
# COMPACT_ATOMS: atom_id res chain seq x y z
N MET A 1 -12.87 8.78 -5.03
CA MET A 1 -11.50 9.31 -4.87
C MET A 1 -11.11 9.66 -3.42
N PRO A 2 -12.01 10.11 -2.51
CA PRO A 2 -11.62 10.36 -1.11
C PRO A 2 -11.00 9.14 -0.43
N GLU A 3 -11.63 7.98 -0.65
CA GLU A 3 -11.24 6.71 -0.03
C GLU A 3 -9.83 6.26 -0.45
N MET A 4 -9.50 6.37 -1.75
CA MET A 4 -8.16 6.01 -2.24
C MET A 4 -7.06 6.89 -1.64
N ALA A 5 -7.31 8.21 -1.52
CA ALA A 5 -6.35 9.12 -0.88
C ALA A 5 -6.16 8.77 0.60
N SER A 6 -7.27 8.54 1.31
CA SER A 6 -7.21 8.13 2.72
C SER A 6 -6.44 6.83 2.91
N ILE A 7 -6.62 5.83 2.04
CA ILE A 7 -5.86 4.57 2.08
C ILE A 7 -4.36 4.84 1.87
N VAL A 8 -3.99 5.66 0.87
CA VAL A 8 -2.58 5.96 0.57
C VAL A 8 -1.91 6.65 1.75
N GLN A 9 -2.51 7.73 2.25
CA GLN A 9 -1.98 8.47 3.38
C GLN A 9 -1.84 7.57 4.62
N ARG A 10 -2.91 6.85 4.97
CA ARG A 10 -2.94 6.01 6.18
C ARG A 10 -1.86 4.92 6.15
N VAL A 11 -1.64 4.27 5.01
CA VAL A 11 -0.58 3.25 4.89
C VAL A 11 0.81 3.88 5.02
N LEU A 12 1.06 5.04 4.41
CA LEU A 12 2.36 5.72 4.50
C LEU A 12 2.64 6.23 5.93
N GLU A 13 1.61 6.66 6.64
CA GLU A 13 1.67 7.02 8.06
C GLU A 13 1.88 5.79 8.95
N ASP A 14 1.10 4.73 8.77
CA ASP A 14 1.19 3.47 9.53
C ASP A 14 2.58 2.81 9.38
N LEU A 15 3.24 2.99 8.22
CA LEU A 15 4.61 2.53 7.95
C LEU A 15 5.71 3.46 8.50
N GLY A 16 5.35 4.63 9.05
CA GLY A 16 6.29 5.64 9.55
C GLY A 16 7.08 6.38 8.47
N ILE A 17 6.70 6.23 7.19
CA ILE A 17 7.33 6.91 6.05
C ILE A 17 6.89 8.37 6.02
N GLY A 18 5.58 8.62 6.15
CA GLY A 18 5.00 9.95 6.00
C GLY A 18 5.35 10.58 4.64
N GLU A 19 5.72 11.85 4.64
CA GLU A 19 6.10 12.62 3.44
C GLU A 19 7.53 12.32 2.92
N ARG A 20 8.29 11.45 3.60
CA ARG A 20 9.70 11.16 3.27
C ARG A 20 9.82 10.02 2.26
N LEU A 21 9.33 10.23 1.05
CA LEU A 21 9.43 9.24 -0.04
C LEU A 21 10.74 9.41 -0.81
N SER A 22 11.36 8.29 -1.17
CA SER A 22 12.44 8.27 -2.17
C SER A 22 11.86 8.44 -3.57
N PRO A 23 12.65 8.86 -4.58
CA PRO A 23 12.18 8.96 -5.96
C PRO A 23 11.63 7.66 -6.55
N LEU A 24 11.99 6.52 -5.97
CA LEU A 24 11.44 5.21 -6.30
C LEU A 24 11.06 4.46 -5.03
N VAL A 25 9.83 3.99 -4.95
CA VAL A 25 9.26 3.23 -3.83
C VAL A 25 8.69 1.92 -4.35
N LEU A 26 9.19 0.80 -3.83
CA LEU A 26 8.70 -0.52 -4.21
C LEU A 26 7.76 -1.07 -3.13
N VAL A 27 6.53 -1.39 -3.53
CA VAL A 27 5.54 -2.06 -2.68
C VAL A 27 5.49 -3.52 -3.07
N ILE A 28 5.97 -4.38 -2.18
CA ILE A 28 6.16 -5.80 -2.44
C ILE A 28 5.14 -6.60 -1.63
N GLY A 29 4.21 -7.23 -2.32
CA GLY A 29 3.30 -8.19 -1.71
C GLY A 29 3.97 -9.55 -1.52
N HIS A 30 3.81 -10.14 -0.34
CA HIS A 30 4.25 -11.51 -0.04
C HIS A 30 3.06 -12.46 0.09
N GLY A 31 3.32 -13.77 0.02
CA GLY A 31 2.33 -14.80 0.33
C GLY A 31 3.00 -16.15 0.45
N SER A 32 2.42 -17.03 1.27
CA SER A 32 2.89 -18.40 1.44
C SER A 32 2.04 -19.37 0.62
N ILE A 33 2.50 -20.62 0.56
CA ILE A 33 1.76 -21.75 0.01
C ILE A 33 1.95 -22.88 0.99
N SER A 34 0.85 -23.40 1.55
CA SER A 34 0.89 -24.57 2.42
C SER A 34 0.00 -25.67 1.83
N LEU A 35 0.60 -26.80 1.43
CA LEU A 35 -0.17 -27.94 0.94
C LEU A 35 -0.79 -28.69 2.13
N ASN A 36 -2.10 -28.92 2.06
CA ASN A 36 -2.87 -29.74 3.01
C ASN A 36 -2.90 -29.22 4.46
N ASN A 37 -3.18 -27.93 4.64
CA ASN A 37 -3.34 -27.35 5.98
C ASN A 37 -4.71 -26.62 6.13
N PRO A 38 -5.68 -27.19 6.86
CA PRO A 38 -6.97 -26.53 7.11
C PRO A 38 -6.85 -25.25 7.95
N HIS A 39 -5.67 -24.94 8.50
CA HIS A 39 -5.34 -23.71 9.23
C HIS A 39 -4.40 -22.79 8.45
N GLU A 40 -4.38 -22.83 7.11
CA GLU A 40 -3.48 -22.03 6.25
C GLU A 40 -3.39 -20.55 6.64
N SER A 41 -4.52 -19.90 6.94
CA SER A 41 -4.56 -18.49 7.35
C SER A 41 -3.85 -18.18 8.67
N ALA A 42 -3.65 -19.18 9.55
CA ALA A 42 -2.90 -19.03 10.81
C ALA A 42 -1.38 -19.13 10.62
N HIS A 43 -0.91 -19.68 9.49
CA HIS A 43 0.51 -19.83 9.17
C HIS A 43 1.01 -18.77 8.19
N ASP A 44 0.09 -18.13 7.47
CA ASP A 44 0.37 -17.00 6.63
C ASP A 44 0.62 -15.72 7.45
N CYS A 45 1.29 -14.75 6.83
CA CYS A 45 1.60 -13.49 7.49
C CYS A 45 0.32 -12.78 7.96
N GLY A 46 0.18 -12.62 9.29
CA GLY A 46 -1.00 -12.02 9.93
C GLY A 46 -1.30 -10.60 9.47
N ALA A 47 -0.32 -9.88 8.90
CA ALA A 47 -0.51 -8.53 8.35
C ALA A 47 -1.55 -8.47 7.22
N CYS A 48 -1.75 -9.58 6.49
CA CYS A 48 -2.74 -9.68 5.41
C CYS A 48 -3.94 -10.56 5.79
N GLY A 49 -4.11 -10.94 7.06
CA GLY A 49 -5.19 -11.84 7.50
C GLY A 49 -5.16 -13.21 6.82
N GLY A 50 -3.97 -13.68 6.41
CA GLY A 50 -3.80 -14.92 5.67
C GLY A 50 -3.97 -14.80 4.14
N GLY A 51 -4.14 -13.59 3.62
CA GLY A 51 -4.21 -13.34 2.17
C GLY A 51 -2.84 -13.14 1.50
N ARG A 52 -2.78 -13.37 0.19
CA ARG A 52 -1.62 -12.98 -0.64
C ARG A 52 -1.58 -11.46 -0.82
N GLY A 53 -0.45 -10.84 -0.52
CA GLY A 53 -0.27 -9.39 -0.58
C GLY A 53 -0.11 -8.82 -2.00
N GLY A 54 0.14 -9.66 -3.02
CA GLY A 54 0.40 -9.20 -4.39
C GLY A 54 -0.68 -8.29 -4.99
N PRO A 55 -1.97 -8.67 -4.96
CA PRO A 55 -3.06 -7.80 -5.39
C PRO A 55 -3.14 -6.48 -4.62
N ASN A 56 -2.96 -6.50 -3.30
CA ASN A 56 -2.99 -5.30 -2.46
C ASN A 56 -1.83 -4.36 -2.78
N ALA A 57 -0.62 -4.89 -2.95
CA ALA A 57 0.55 -4.12 -3.37
C ALA A 57 0.32 -3.42 -4.72
N ARG A 58 -0.26 -4.15 -5.69
CA ARG A 58 -0.60 -3.57 -7.00
C ARG A 58 -1.67 -2.49 -6.90
N ALA A 59 -2.72 -2.74 -6.13
CA ALA A 59 -3.79 -1.76 -5.92
C ALA A 59 -3.25 -0.49 -5.24
N PHE A 60 -2.43 -0.64 -4.20
CA PHE A 60 -1.79 0.49 -3.53
C PHE A 60 -0.91 1.30 -4.48
N ALA A 61 -0.03 0.64 -5.23
CA ALA A 61 0.83 1.33 -6.20
C ALA A 61 0.02 2.07 -7.27
N GLN A 62 -1.11 1.51 -7.72
CA GLN A 62 -2.03 2.19 -8.63
C GLN A 62 -2.70 3.42 -7.98
N MET A 63 -3.13 3.32 -6.72
CA MET A 63 -3.72 4.45 -6.00
C MET A 63 -2.70 5.58 -5.79
N ALA A 64 -1.48 5.25 -5.34
CA ALA A 64 -0.42 6.24 -5.08
C ALA A 64 0.08 6.93 -6.35
N ASN A 65 -0.06 6.29 -7.52
CA ASN A 65 0.31 6.84 -8.82
C ASN A 65 -0.86 7.48 -9.59
N ASP A 66 -2.07 7.51 -9.03
CA ASP A 66 -3.20 8.21 -9.66
C ASP A 66 -3.07 9.73 -9.44
N PRO A 67 -2.99 10.55 -10.50
CA PRO A 67 -2.83 12.01 -10.37
C PRO A 67 -3.96 12.67 -9.57
N ARG A 68 -5.18 12.11 -9.62
CA ARG A 68 -6.34 12.62 -8.88
C ARG A 68 -6.21 12.36 -7.38
N VAL A 69 -5.57 11.25 -7.02
CA VAL A 69 -5.24 10.92 -5.62
C VAL A 69 -4.13 11.83 -5.13
N ARG A 70 -3.04 12.00 -5.89
CA ARG A 70 -1.93 12.91 -5.53
C ARG A 70 -2.37 14.35 -5.36
N GLY A 71 -3.19 14.87 -6.28
CA GLY A 71 -3.73 16.23 -6.16
C GLY A 71 -4.60 16.42 -4.92
N ARG A 72 -5.34 15.39 -4.51
CA ARG A 72 -6.13 15.42 -3.28
C ARG A 72 -5.26 15.37 -2.03
N LEU A 73 -4.28 14.47 -2.00
CA LEU A 73 -3.32 14.36 -0.90
C LEU A 73 -2.56 15.68 -0.69
N ALA A 74 -2.13 16.33 -1.77
CA ALA A 74 -1.51 17.65 -1.70
C ALA A 74 -2.44 18.72 -1.10
N ALA A 75 -3.74 18.71 -1.45
CA ALA A 75 -4.72 19.61 -0.87
C ALA A 75 -5.00 19.33 0.62
N GLU A 76 -4.78 18.09 1.07
CA GLU A 76 -4.93 17.64 2.46
C GLU A 76 -3.61 17.78 3.27
N GLY A 77 -2.55 18.34 2.66
CA GLY A 77 -1.27 18.63 3.31
C GLY A 77 -0.26 17.48 3.26
N PHE A 78 -0.47 16.47 2.42
CA PHE A 78 0.39 15.29 2.26
C PHE A 78 0.85 15.14 0.80
N PRO A 79 1.70 16.02 0.25
CA PRO A 79 2.09 15.94 -1.15
C PRO A 79 2.98 14.71 -1.42
N ILE A 80 2.72 14.01 -2.53
CA ILE A 80 3.66 13.05 -3.14
C ILE A 80 4.31 13.75 -4.32
N ASP A 81 5.64 13.84 -4.34
CA ASP A 81 6.39 14.47 -5.43
C ASP A 81 6.11 13.75 -6.77
N ASP A 82 5.89 14.52 -7.84
CA ASP A 82 5.69 14.00 -9.20
C ASP A 82 6.91 13.22 -9.73
N ALA A 83 8.10 13.46 -9.17
CA ALA A 83 9.31 12.69 -9.45
C ALA A 83 9.36 11.33 -8.73
N THR A 84 8.45 11.07 -7.77
CA THR A 84 8.36 9.79 -7.05
C THR A 84 7.51 8.77 -7.81
N TRP A 85 7.97 7.51 -7.88
CA TRP A 85 7.29 6.38 -8.53
C TRP A 85 7.07 5.19 -7.60
#